data_AF-A0A5J4QLD7-F1
#
_entry.id   AF-A0A5J4QLD7-F1
#
_cell.length_a   1.000
_cell.length_b   1.000
_cell.length_c   1.000
_cell.angle_alpha   90.00
_cell.angle_beta   90.00
_cell.angle_gamma   90.00
#
_symmetry.space_group_name_H-M   'P 1'
#
loop_
_entity.id
_entity.type
_entity.pdbx_description
1 polymer ?
#
loop_
_entity_poly.entity_id
_entity_poly.type
_entity_poly.pdbx_seq_one_letter_code
_entity_poly.pdbx_strand_id
1 'polypeptide(L)' 'EAEKLGFKKFILPKHNLQGIDEKKRKIELIAIRKVEEGVKVVFG' A
#
# COMPACT_ATOMS: atom_id res chain seq x y z
N GLU A 1 10.25 -6.19 4.81
CA GLU A 1 10.69 -6.97 3.63
C GLU A 1 10.54 -6.21 2.33
N ALA A 2 9.34 -5.86 1.85
CA ALA A 2 9.16 -5.15 0.57
C ALA A 2 10.04 -3.88 0.41
N GLU A 3 10.17 -3.07 1.46
CA GLU A 3 11.09 -1.91 1.47
C GLU A 3 12.55 -2.27 1.20
N LYS A 4 13.03 -3.38 1.77
CA LYS A 4 14.42 -3.85 1.59
C LYS A 4 14.67 -4.32 0.15
N LEU A 5 13.63 -4.82 -0.51
CA LEU A 5 13.65 -5.23 -1.91
C LEU A 5 13.49 -4.05 -2.89
N GLY A 6 13.39 -2.81 -2.39
CA GLY A 6 13.29 -1.61 -3.21
C GLY A 6 11.88 -1.27 -3.70
N PHE A 7 10.84 -1.96 -3.20
CA PHE A 7 9.46 -1.61 -3.51
C PHE A 7 9.10 -0.27 -2.87
N LYS A 8 8.51 0.62 -3.68
CA LYS A 8 8.16 2.00 -3.29
C LYS A 8 6.71 2.15 -2.86
N LYS A 9 5.82 1.26 -3.32
CA LYS A 9 4.38 1.29 -3.08
C LYS A 9 3.88 -0.07 -2.63
N PHE A 10 2.91 -0.08 -1.72
CA PHE A 10 2.24 -1.27 -1.23
C PHE A 10 0.73 -1.04 -1.24
N ILE A 11 0.02 -1.78 -2.08
CA ILE A 11 -1.44 -1.71 -2.18
C ILE A 11 -2.02 -2.72 -1.21
N LEU A 12 -2.95 -2.29 -0.37
CA LEU A 12 -3.60 -3.15 0.62
C LEU A 12 -5.06 -2.78 0.86
N PRO A 13 -5.90 -3.70 1.35
CA PRO A 13 -7.25 -3.35 1.77
C PRO A 13 -7.22 -2.33 2.93
N LYS A 14 -8.16 -1.39 2.93
CA LYS A 14 -8.22 -0.33 3.96
C LYS A 14 -8.30 -0.87 5.39
N HIS A 15 -8.95 -2.01 5.61
CA HIS A 15 -9.06 -2.61 6.94
C HIS A 15 -7.71 -3.15 7.47
N ASN A 16 -6.74 -3.43 6.60
CA ASN A 16 -5.41 -3.87 7.00
C ASN A 16 -4.51 -2.74 7.50
N LEU A 17 -4.91 -1.47 7.36
CA LEU A 17 -4.16 -0.34 7.93
C LEU A 17 -4.20 -0.33 9.46
N GLN A 18 -5.18 -1.00 10.08
CA GLN A 18 -5.27 -1.02 11.54
C GLN A 18 -4.04 -1.69 12.15
N GLY A 19 -3.31 -0.95 12.97
CA GLY A 19 -2.09 -1.42 13.62
C GLY A 19 -0.81 -1.27 12.78
N ILE A 20 -0.89 -0.67 11.58
CA ILE A 20 0.30 -0.30 10.82
C ILE A 20 0.77 1.10 11.23
N ASP A 21 1.99 1.19 11.79
CA ASP A 21 2.64 2.47 12.07
C ASP A 21 3.15 3.09 10.75
N GLU A 22 2.41 4.08 10.25
CA GLU A 22 2.71 4.80 9.00
C GLU A 22 3.93 5.72 9.14
N LYS A 23 4.24 6.22 10.35
CA LYS A 23 5.27 7.25 10.56
C LYS A 23 6.70 6.75 10.39
N LYS A 24 6.92 5.44 10.38
CA LYS A 24 8.26 4.82 10.37
C LYS A 24 8.64 4.20 9.03
N ARG A 25 7.79 4.31 8.01
CA ARG A 25 7.95 3.60 6.73
C ARG A 25 8.34 4.55 5.61
N LYS A 26 9.22 4.07 4.74
CA LYS A 26 9.62 4.70 3.48
C LYS A 26 8.76 4.21 2.31
N ILE A 27 8.11 3.05 2.44
CA ILE A 27 7.14 2.56 1.45
C ILE A 27 5.79 3.27 1.61
N GLU A 28 5.25 3.73 0.48
CA GLU A 28 3.93 4.33 0.41
C GLU A 28 2.85 3.25 0.54
N LEU A 29 1.94 3.41 1.50
CA LEU A 29 0.81 2.50 1.69
C LEU A 29 -0.42 3.07 0.98
N ILE A 30 -0.95 2.30 0.02
CA ILE A 30 -2.11 2.70 -0.78
C ILE A 30 -3.29 1.82 -0.38
N ALA A 31 -4.14 2.35 0.49
CA ALA A 31 -5.32 1.64 0.98
C ALA A 31 -6.49 1.73 -0.01
N ILE A 32 -7.00 0.57 -0.40
CA ILE A 32 -8.14 0.44 -1.32
C ILE A 32 -9.36 -0.16 -0.63
N ARG A 33 -10.56 0.17 -1.14
CA ARG A 33 -11.82 -0.48 -0.70
C ARG A 33 -12.36 -1.42 -1.77
N LYS A 34 -12.06 -1.15 -3.04
CA LYS A 34 -12.50 -1.95 -4.18
C LYS A 34 -11.33 -2.30 -5.10
N VAL A 35 -11.51 -3.34 -5.90
CA VAL A 35 -10.47 -3.86 -6.81
C VAL A 35 -10.12 -2.84 -7.90
N GLU A 36 -11.12 -2.11 -8.40
CA GLU A 36 -10.97 -1.12 -9.47
C GLU A 36 -10.00 0.01 -9.07
N GLU A 37 -9.97 0.39 -7.79
CA GLU A 37 -9.01 1.37 -7.28
C GLU A 37 -7.57 0.84 -7.39
N GLY A 38 -7.35 -0.44 -7.05
CA GLY A 38 -6.05 -1.09 -7.18
C GLY A 38 -5.59 -1.20 -8.63
N VAL A 39 -6.50 -1.57 -9.54
CA VAL A 39 -6.22 -1.62 -10.98
C VAL A 39 -5.78 -0.25 -11.50
N LYS A 40 -6.48 0.83 -11.11
CA LYS A 40 -6.10 2.19 -11.48
C LYS A 40 -4.73 2.59 -10.93
N VAL A 41 -4.37 2.16 -9.72
CA VAL A 41 -3.05 2.46 -9.14
C VAL A 41 -1.91 1.75 -9.87
N VAL A 42 -2.18 0.56 -10.42
CA VAL A 42 -1.17 -0.25 -11.12
C VAL A 42 -1.03 0.15 -12.60
N PHE A 43 -2.14 0.50 -13.26
CA PHE A 43 -2.20 0.65 -14.72
C PHE A 43 -2.68 2.04 -15.21
N GLY A 44 -3.13 2.92 -14.32
CA GLY A 44 -3.55 4.29 -14.63
C GLY A 44 -2.44 5.30 -14.39
#